data_AF-A0A2S8FFK9-F1
#
_entry.id   AF-A0A2S8FFK9-F1
#
_cell.length_a   1.000
_cell.length_b   1.000
_cell.length_c   1.000
_cell.angle_alpha   90.00
_cell.angle_beta   90.00
_cell.angle_gamma   90.00
#
_symmetry.space_group_name_H-M   'P 1'
#
loop_
_entity.id
_entity.type
_entity.pdbx_description
1 polymer ?
#
loop_
_entity_poly.entity_id
_entity_poly.type
_entity_poly.pdbx_seq_one_letter_code
_entity_poly.pdbx_strand_id
1 'polypeptide(L)'
;MSAVNSSWQAKELVLTKPSFSPSGLNSGDTGLVASESASPPRSGLIVRVAAGLVNAWEWCFGAISMIVILAFLATVPILNLMSLGYLLEVGGRIARTGKFSQGFIGIRKAARIGSIVAGAWLMFLPLRLLSDAWQSAWLIDPTSQQTRVLWFVTMIATGMVGLHVAWACYRGGRLRHFIWPAPIRFFKTIFHGGMYRHAREGTLSFIKELHLWHYFSLGVRGFFGTLAWLLAPVVWMIGARQISEPGIAFVVSLPGMVMFAFVLLYLPFLQAHFADENRFKALFELGTVRRLFRQAPLAWWSALLITLLFALPLYLLKVEMIDREIAWLPSLLFVVFIFPARLLAGWALARAKKREQPAHFLLRWLSRFAAIPVVFSYIFFMYLFLYISWRGADSLLEQHAFLVPVPFLGA
;
A
#
# COMPACT_ATOMS: atom_id res chain seq x y z
N MET A 1 -24.82 -47.21 9.57
CA MET A 1 -24.58 -47.19 8.11
C MET A 1 -23.59 -46.07 7.80
N SER A 2 -22.41 -46.46 7.31
CA SER A 2 -21.40 -45.74 6.51
C SER A 2 -21.26 -44.22 6.70
N ALA A 3 -20.23 -43.68 7.37
CA ALA A 3 -18.84 -43.55 6.89
C ALA A 3 -18.71 -42.82 5.54
N VAL A 4 -18.16 -41.59 5.56
CA VAL A 4 -16.91 -41.21 4.84
C VAL A 4 -16.33 -39.98 5.56
N ASN A 5 -15.13 -40.17 6.12
CA ASN A 5 -14.30 -39.18 6.79
C ASN A 5 -12.96 -39.11 6.03
N SER A 6 -12.30 -37.95 6.10
CA SER A 6 -10.84 -37.72 5.95
C SER A 6 -10.08 -38.27 4.72
N SER A 7 -9.56 -37.38 3.86
CA SER A 7 -8.40 -37.71 3.00
C SER A 7 -7.69 -36.50 2.38
N TRP A 8 -7.10 -35.59 3.18
CA TRP A 8 -6.00 -34.73 2.70
C TRP A 8 -5.00 -34.44 3.82
N GLN A 9 -4.35 -35.49 4.32
CA GLN A 9 -3.13 -35.42 5.12
C GLN A 9 -2.09 -36.40 4.54
N ALA A 10 -0.83 -35.95 4.53
CA ALA A 10 0.40 -36.71 4.35
C ALA A 10 0.67 -37.35 2.97
N LYS A 11 1.47 -36.64 2.16
CA LYS A 11 2.47 -37.27 1.29
C LYS A 11 3.78 -36.49 1.39
N GLU A 12 4.47 -36.70 2.51
CA GLU A 12 5.92 -36.52 2.58
C GLU A 12 6.56 -37.59 1.69
N LEU A 13 7.16 -37.17 0.58
CA LEU A 13 8.01 -38.02 -0.25
C LEU A 13 9.39 -38.08 0.42
N VAL A 14 9.53 -39.04 1.34
CA VAL A 14 10.81 -39.53 1.84
C VAL A 14 11.48 -40.29 0.70
N LEU A 15 12.50 -39.67 0.08
CA LEU A 15 13.41 -40.35 -0.85
C LEU A 15 14.33 -41.27 -0.05
N THR A 16 14.01 -42.56 -0.08
CA THR A 16 14.85 -43.66 0.38
C THR A 16 16.10 -43.77 -0.50
N LYS A 17 17.28 -43.61 0.12
CA LYS A 17 18.56 -44.00 -0.48
C LYS A 17 18.59 -45.53 -0.62
N PRO A 18 19.02 -46.11 -1.75
CA PRO A 18 19.39 -47.52 -1.78
C PRO A 18 20.74 -47.70 -1.06
N SER A 19 20.75 -48.61 -0.09
CA SER A 19 21.95 -49.12 0.56
C SER A 19 22.71 -50.04 -0.40
N PHE A 20 23.93 -49.68 -0.78
CA PHE A 20 24.90 -50.60 -1.36
C PHE A 20 25.99 -50.90 -0.33
N SER A 21 26.13 -52.18 0.03
CA SER A 21 27.19 -52.73 0.86
C SER A 21 28.35 -53.23 -0.03
N PRO A 22 29.60 -53.30 0.47
CA PRO A 22 30.79 -53.36 -0.36
C PRO A 22 31.23 -54.79 -0.67
N SER A 23 31.65 -55.05 -1.90
CA SER A 23 32.48 -56.22 -2.24
C SER A 23 33.33 -55.90 -3.48
N GLY A 24 34.56 -56.39 -3.45
CA GLY A 24 35.71 -55.83 -4.15
C GLY A 24 35.74 -55.98 -5.66
N LEU A 25 36.63 -55.22 -6.29
CA LEU A 25 37.76 -55.75 -7.07
C LEU A 25 38.63 -54.60 -7.60
N ASN A 26 39.94 -54.82 -7.50
CA ASN A 26 41.04 -53.99 -7.99
C ASN A 26 40.89 -53.55 -9.45
N SER A 27 41.29 -52.31 -9.75
CA SER A 27 42.38 -52.01 -10.71
C SER A 27 42.57 -50.50 -10.78
N GLY A 28 43.83 -50.08 -10.87
CA GLY A 28 44.26 -48.71 -10.64
C GLY A 28 43.76 -47.72 -11.69
N ASP A 29 43.57 -46.49 -11.24
CA ASP A 29 44.03 -45.31 -11.96
C ASP A 29 44.21 -44.15 -10.96
N THR A 30 45.47 -43.78 -10.77
CA THR A 30 45.92 -42.58 -10.09
C THR A 30 45.52 -41.36 -10.92
N GLY A 31 44.35 -40.80 -10.62
CA GLY A 31 43.91 -39.50 -11.11
C GLY A 31 43.61 -38.56 -9.94
N LEU A 32 44.60 -37.77 -9.54
CA LEU A 32 44.45 -36.62 -8.64
C LEU A 32 43.44 -35.63 -9.25
N VAL A 33 42.16 -35.76 -8.91
CA VAL A 33 41.19 -34.67 -9.08
C VAL A 33 41.07 -34.00 -7.72
N ALA A 34 41.98 -33.07 -7.46
CA ALA A 34 41.83 -32.09 -6.41
C ALA A 34 40.49 -31.37 -6.64
N SER A 35 39.52 -31.61 -5.75
CA SER A 35 38.34 -30.76 -5.67
C SER A 35 38.80 -29.39 -5.17
N GLU A 36 39.10 -28.48 -6.09
CA GLU A 36 39.18 -27.06 -5.77
C GLU A 36 37.82 -26.64 -5.22
N SER A 37 37.73 -26.59 -3.88
CA SER A 37 36.70 -25.86 -3.18
C SER A 37 36.93 -24.37 -3.44
N ALA A 38 36.48 -23.90 -4.60
CA ALA A 38 36.49 -22.49 -4.96
C ALA A 38 35.68 -21.73 -3.90
N SER A 39 36.40 -21.03 -3.03
CA SER A 39 35.83 -20.12 -2.04
C SER A 39 35.10 -19.01 -2.79
N PRO A 40 33.90 -18.55 -2.37
CA PRO A 40 33.29 -17.40 -2.99
C PRO A 40 34.25 -16.21 -2.86
N PRO A 41 34.46 -15.41 -3.93
CA PRO A 41 35.42 -14.32 -3.91
C PRO A 41 35.07 -13.38 -2.75
N ARG A 42 36.07 -13.09 -1.90
CA ARG A 42 35.96 -12.13 -0.79
C ARG A 42 35.67 -10.76 -1.37
N SER A 43 34.40 -10.44 -1.60
CA SER A 43 33.98 -9.11 -2.00
C SER A 43 34.44 -8.12 -0.94
N GLY A 44 35.30 -7.18 -1.34
CA GLY A 44 35.88 -6.19 -0.43
C GLY A 44 34.79 -5.45 0.33
N LEU A 45 35.10 -4.98 1.54
CA LEU A 45 34.19 -4.23 2.41
C LEU A 45 33.45 -3.11 1.64
N ILE A 46 34.16 -2.45 0.70
CA ILE A 46 33.64 -1.41 -0.19
C ILE A 46 32.49 -1.91 -1.07
N VAL A 47 32.61 -3.12 -1.65
CA VAL A 47 31.55 -3.71 -2.49
C VAL A 47 30.33 -4.05 -1.65
N ARG A 48 30.51 -4.49 -0.41
CA ARG A 48 29.40 -4.76 0.52
C ARG A 48 28.70 -3.48 0.96
N VAL A 49 29.45 -2.42 1.27
CA VAL A 49 28.89 -1.11 1.64
C VAL A 49 28.15 -0.47 0.47
N ALA A 50 28.75 -0.48 -0.73
CA ALA A 50 28.11 0.01 -1.95
C ALA A 50 26.83 -0.79 -2.28
N ALA A 51 26.86 -2.12 -2.18
CA ALA A 51 25.68 -2.96 -2.37
C ALA A 51 24.59 -2.66 -1.31
N GLY A 52 25.00 -2.39 -0.07
CA GLY A 52 24.09 -1.96 1.00
C GLY A 52 23.40 -0.64 0.68
N LEU A 53 24.14 0.38 0.26
CA LEU A 53 23.61 1.68 -0.13
C LEU A 53 22.65 1.58 -1.32
N VAL A 54 22.98 0.77 -2.32
CA VAL A 54 22.11 0.52 -3.48
C VAL A 54 20.79 -0.13 -3.04
N ASN A 55 20.86 -1.14 -2.17
CA ASN A 55 19.67 -1.82 -1.67
C ASN A 55 18.80 -0.88 -0.83
N ALA A 56 19.41 -0.02 -0.01
CA ALA A 56 18.71 0.99 0.77
C ALA A 56 18.01 2.00 -0.16
N TRP A 57 18.70 2.48 -1.20
CA TRP A 57 18.11 3.38 -2.19
C TRP A 57 16.95 2.73 -2.96
N GLU A 58 17.11 1.48 -3.43
CA GLU A 58 16.03 0.74 -4.11
C GLU A 58 14.82 0.54 -3.18
N TRP A 59 15.05 0.33 -1.88
CA TRP A 59 14.00 0.21 -0.88
C TRP A 59 13.27 1.55 -0.66
N CYS A 60 13.99 2.65 -0.46
CA CYS A 60 13.40 3.99 -0.29
C CYS A 60 12.61 4.41 -1.53
N PHE A 61 13.18 4.21 -2.73
CA PHE A 61 12.48 4.46 -3.98
C PHE A 61 11.21 3.62 -4.12
N GLY A 62 11.27 2.35 -3.71
CA GLY A 62 10.09 1.48 -3.68
C GLY A 62 9.03 1.93 -2.70
N ALA A 63 9.42 2.44 -1.53
CA ALA A 63 8.48 2.98 -0.53
C ALA A 63 7.79 4.24 -1.06
N ILE A 64 8.54 5.18 -1.63
CA ILE A 64 7.98 6.40 -2.25
C ILE A 64 7.06 6.02 -3.41
N SER A 65 7.50 5.13 -4.30
CA SER A 65 6.67 4.67 -5.42
C SER A 65 5.39 3.99 -4.94
N MET A 66 5.45 3.22 -3.85
CA MET A 66 4.25 2.61 -3.27
C MET A 66 3.27 3.68 -2.79
N ILE A 67 3.74 4.70 -2.07
CA ILE A 67 2.92 5.80 -1.59
C ILE A 67 2.24 6.52 -2.76
N VAL A 68 2.99 6.84 -3.82
CA VAL A 68 2.46 7.51 -5.02
C VAL A 68 1.43 6.64 -5.75
N ILE A 69 1.70 5.35 -5.94
CA ILE A 69 0.73 4.40 -6.54
C ILE A 69 -0.54 4.36 -5.70
N LEU A 70 -0.41 4.23 -4.38
CA LEU A 70 -1.55 4.12 -3.48
C LEU A 70 -2.37 5.42 -3.41
N ALA A 71 -1.70 6.58 -3.52
CA ALA A 71 -2.33 7.89 -3.62
C ALA A 71 -3.12 8.02 -4.93
N PHE A 72 -2.53 7.64 -6.06
CA PHE A 72 -3.22 7.63 -7.35
C PHE A 72 -4.44 6.70 -7.34
N LEU A 73 -4.29 5.49 -6.78
CA LEU A 73 -5.42 4.57 -6.63
C LEU A 73 -6.51 5.17 -5.72
N ALA A 74 -6.14 5.90 -4.66
CA ALA A 74 -7.10 6.57 -3.79
C ALA A 74 -7.87 7.71 -4.48
N THR A 75 -7.31 8.34 -5.51
CA THR A 75 -7.96 9.42 -6.27
C THR A 75 -8.99 8.90 -7.28
N VAL A 76 -8.93 7.65 -7.71
CA VAL A 76 -9.88 7.09 -8.69
C VAL A 76 -11.00 6.35 -7.95
N PRO A 77 -12.29 6.65 -8.19
CA PRO A 77 -13.39 5.89 -7.60
C PRO A 77 -13.24 4.40 -7.87
N ILE A 78 -13.72 3.55 -6.95
CA ILE A 78 -13.62 2.08 -7.01
C ILE A 78 -12.18 1.59 -6.77
N LEU A 79 -11.17 2.17 -7.44
CA LEU A 79 -9.76 1.84 -7.19
C LEU A 79 -9.31 2.28 -5.79
N ASN A 80 -9.96 3.30 -5.22
CA ASN A 80 -9.71 3.71 -3.85
C ASN A 80 -9.95 2.58 -2.83
N LEU A 81 -10.86 1.65 -3.12
CA LEU A 81 -11.07 0.45 -2.29
C LEU A 81 -9.84 -0.46 -2.28
N MET A 82 -9.06 -0.52 -3.35
CA MET A 82 -7.80 -1.27 -3.37
C MET A 82 -6.74 -0.61 -2.48
N SER A 83 -6.70 0.72 -2.45
CA SER A 83 -5.85 1.49 -1.53
C SER A 83 -6.20 1.17 -0.08
N LEU A 84 -7.49 1.25 0.28
CA LEU A 84 -7.99 0.86 1.60
C LEU A 84 -7.65 -0.59 1.93
N GLY A 85 -7.89 -1.51 1.00
CA GLY A 85 -7.61 -2.94 1.18
C GLY A 85 -6.13 -3.24 1.40
N TYR A 86 -5.24 -2.55 0.70
CA TYR A 86 -3.80 -2.63 0.96
C TYR A 86 -3.48 -2.15 2.38
N LEU A 87 -3.99 -0.98 2.79
CA LEU A 87 -3.77 -0.43 4.14
C LEU A 87 -4.28 -1.38 5.25
N LEU A 88 -5.42 -2.04 5.02
CA LEU A 88 -5.97 -3.04 5.93
C LEU A 88 -5.10 -4.30 5.98
N GLU A 89 -4.70 -4.87 4.83
CA GLU A 89 -3.83 -6.06 4.78
C GLU A 89 -2.48 -5.81 5.48
N VAL A 90 -1.92 -4.61 5.33
CA VAL A 90 -0.70 -4.19 6.03
C VAL A 90 -0.88 -4.24 7.55
N GLY A 91 -1.97 -3.68 8.07
CA GLY A 91 -2.32 -3.76 9.50
C GLY A 91 -2.58 -5.20 9.96
N GLY A 92 -3.33 -5.98 9.18
CA GLY A 92 -3.65 -7.39 9.47
C GLY A 92 -2.43 -8.32 9.43
N ARG A 93 -1.46 -8.06 8.55
CA ARG A 93 -0.20 -8.80 8.49
C ARG A 93 0.69 -8.51 9.69
N ILE A 94 0.73 -7.27 10.15
CA ILE A 94 1.44 -6.94 11.39
C ILE A 94 0.73 -7.56 12.59
N ALA A 95 -0.60 -7.55 12.63
CA ALA A 95 -1.35 -8.22 13.68
C ALA A 95 -1.02 -9.73 13.79
N ARG A 96 -0.85 -10.41 12.66
CA ARG A 96 -0.46 -11.84 12.60
C ARG A 96 1.00 -12.10 12.98
N THR A 97 1.93 -11.26 12.51
CA THR A 97 3.38 -11.52 12.62
C THR A 97 4.06 -10.81 13.80
N GLY A 98 3.52 -9.66 14.20
CA GLY A 98 4.08 -8.74 15.19
C GLY A 98 5.39 -8.06 14.78
N LYS A 99 5.76 -8.05 13.49
CA LYS A 99 6.98 -7.43 12.97
C LYS A 99 6.64 -6.29 12.00
N PHE A 100 7.12 -5.07 12.26
CA PHE A 100 6.91 -3.90 11.39
C PHE A 100 7.49 -4.09 9.98
N SER A 101 8.64 -4.77 9.87
CA SER A 101 9.29 -5.04 8.59
C SER A 101 8.43 -5.88 7.64
N GLN A 102 7.51 -6.68 8.17
CA GLN A 102 6.59 -7.51 7.38
C GLN A 102 5.35 -6.74 6.92
N GLY A 103 5.09 -5.54 7.45
CA GLY A 103 3.99 -4.69 7.00
C GLY A 103 4.22 -4.06 5.63
N PHE A 104 5.47 -3.95 5.18
CA PHE A 104 5.79 -3.34 3.90
C PHE A 104 5.70 -4.36 2.74
N ILE A 105 4.49 -4.55 2.24
CA ILE A 105 4.20 -5.56 1.21
C ILE A 105 4.51 -5.00 -0.17
N GLY A 106 5.22 -5.76 -1.01
CA GLY A 106 5.33 -5.41 -2.43
C GLY A 106 6.20 -4.19 -2.78
N ILE A 107 7.02 -3.66 -1.86
CA ILE A 107 7.96 -2.54 -2.13
C ILE A 107 8.75 -2.75 -3.43
N ARG A 108 9.29 -3.95 -3.65
CA ARG A 108 10.06 -4.26 -4.86
C ARG A 108 9.22 -4.20 -6.15
N LYS A 109 7.93 -4.55 -6.08
CA LYS A 109 7.00 -4.50 -7.21
C LYS A 109 6.60 -3.05 -7.50
N ALA A 110 6.28 -2.28 -6.46
CA ALA A 110 6.04 -0.85 -6.57
C ALA A 110 7.25 -0.13 -7.15
N ALA A 111 8.47 -0.39 -6.64
CA ALA A 111 9.71 0.14 -7.19
C ALA A 111 9.83 -0.12 -8.69
N ARG A 112 9.48 -1.32 -9.16
CA ARG A 112 9.52 -1.67 -10.59
C ARG A 112 8.50 -0.89 -11.41
N ILE A 113 7.26 -0.76 -10.94
CA ILE A 113 6.23 0.05 -11.61
C ILE A 113 6.67 1.51 -11.65
N GLY A 114 7.09 2.07 -10.50
CA GLY A 114 7.57 3.44 -10.40
C GLY A 114 8.77 3.71 -11.28
N SER A 115 9.72 2.77 -11.39
CA SER A 115 10.87 2.96 -12.27
C SER A 115 10.54 2.84 -13.75
N ILE A 116 9.52 2.06 -14.13
CA ILE A 116 9.01 2.06 -15.51
C ILE A 116 8.38 3.42 -15.84
N VAL A 117 7.52 3.94 -14.96
CA VAL A 117 6.84 5.23 -15.18
C VAL A 117 7.85 6.38 -15.18
N ALA A 118 8.69 6.48 -14.15
CA ALA A 118 9.70 7.52 -14.04
C ALA A 118 10.77 7.41 -15.14
N GLY A 119 11.18 6.19 -15.49
CA GLY A 119 12.14 5.93 -16.56
C GLY A 119 11.58 6.31 -17.93
N ALA A 120 10.33 5.95 -18.23
CA ALA A 120 9.67 6.36 -19.46
C ALA A 120 9.49 7.89 -19.51
N TRP A 121 9.02 8.50 -18.42
CA TRP A 121 8.86 9.95 -18.31
C TRP A 121 10.18 10.69 -18.55
N LEU A 122 11.27 10.25 -17.94
CA LEU A 122 12.60 10.82 -18.13
C LEU A 122 13.07 10.69 -19.59
N MET A 123 12.82 9.54 -20.23
CA MET A 123 13.19 9.31 -21.64
C MET A 123 12.34 10.13 -22.61
N PHE A 124 11.14 10.55 -22.22
CA PHE A 124 10.30 11.45 -23.01
C PHE A 124 10.70 12.93 -22.88
N LEU A 125 11.46 13.35 -21.87
CA LEU A 125 11.91 14.74 -21.74
C LEU A 125 12.69 15.26 -22.96
N PRO A 126 13.75 14.60 -23.47
CA PRO A 126 14.46 15.07 -24.66
C PRO A 126 13.55 15.10 -25.89
N LEU A 127 12.58 14.19 -25.97
CA LEU A 127 11.60 14.15 -27.06
C LEU A 127 10.63 15.34 -27.00
N ARG A 128 10.21 15.75 -25.79
CA ARG A 128 9.38 16.97 -25.61
C ARG A 128 10.14 18.20 -26.07
N LEU A 129 11.41 18.35 -25.70
CA LEU A 129 12.24 19.47 -26.14
C LEU A 129 12.37 19.53 -27.67
N LEU A 130 12.57 18.37 -28.33
CA LEU A 130 12.60 18.27 -29.79
C LEU A 130 11.26 18.62 -30.42
N SER A 131 10.16 18.14 -29.83
CA SER A 131 8.80 18.43 -30.29
C SER A 131 8.46 19.92 -30.16
N ASP A 132 8.83 20.56 -29.05
CA ASP A 132 8.59 21.99 -28.81
C ASP A 132 9.44 22.85 -29.77
N ALA A 133 10.69 22.45 -30.04
CA ALA A 133 11.56 23.09 -31.02
C ALA A 133 10.99 22.97 -32.44
N TRP A 134 10.48 21.80 -32.81
CA TRP A 134 9.81 21.60 -34.10
C TRP A 134 8.52 22.44 -34.21
N GLN A 135 7.67 22.46 -33.17
CA GLN A 135 6.44 23.26 -33.16
C GLN A 135 6.74 24.75 -33.31
N SER A 136 7.78 25.23 -32.63
CA SER A 136 8.22 26.63 -32.74
C SER A 136 8.70 26.96 -34.16
N ALA A 137 9.48 26.08 -34.79
CA ALA A 137 9.95 26.26 -36.17
C ALA A 137 8.79 26.25 -37.18
N TRP A 138 7.81 25.36 -36.99
CA TRP A 138 6.63 25.27 -37.84
C TRP A 138 5.76 26.53 -37.77
N LEU A 139 5.65 27.16 -36.58
CA LEU A 139 4.86 28.37 -36.38
C LEU A 139 5.51 29.61 -37.03
N ILE A 140 6.84 29.65 -37.13
CA ILE A 140 7.59 30.76 -37.73
C ILE A 140 7.65 30.63 -39.26
N ASP A 141 8.09 29.48 -39.78
CA ASP A 141 8.13 29.19 -41.22
C ASP A 141 7.87 27.70 -41.50
N PRO A 142 6.65 27.36 -41.97
CA PRO A 142 6.26 25.99 -42.23
C PRO A 142 6.96 25.37 -43.45
N THR A 143 7.53 26.18 -44.36
CA THR A 143 8.14 25.71 -45.60
C THR A 143 9.66 25.55 -45.53
N SER A 144 10.29 26.03 -44.46
CA SER A 144 11.73 25.99 -44.30
C SER A 144 12.29 24.55 -44.26
N GLN A 145 13.52 24.39 -44.77
CA GLN A 145 14.25 23.11 -44.71
C GLN A 145 14.50 22.67 -43.26
N GLN A 146 14.67 23.62 -42.34
CA GLN A 146 14.89 23.35 -40.91
C GLN A 146 13.67 22.70 -40.26
N THR A 147 12.45 23.17 -40.56
CA THR A 147 11.20 22.58 -40.07
C THR A 147 11.06 21.12 -40.50
N ARG A 148 11.43 20.78 -41.76
CA ARG A 148 11.41 19.39 -42.26
C ARG A 148 12.44 18.50 -41.59
N VAL A 149 13.66 19.00 -41.36
CA VAL A 149 14.72 18.25 -40.66
C VAL A 149 14.33 17.98 -39.22
N LEU A 150 13.83 18.99 -38.50
CA LEU A 150 13.37 18.85 -37.11
C LEU A 150 12.22 17.85 -36.99
N TRP A 151 11.29 17.83 -37.95
CA TRP A 151 10.23 16.84 -38.01
C TRP A 151 10.78 15.41 -38.13
N PHE A 152 11.67 15.19 -39.09
CA PHE A 152 12.26 13.88 -39.36
C PHE A 152 13.10 13.38 -38.17
N VAL A 153 13.90 14.26 -37.57
CA VAL A 153 14.70 13.96 -36.37
C VAL A 153 13.78 13.61 -35.20
N THR A 154 12.70 14.37 -34.97
CA THR A 154 11.73 14.08 -33.90
C THR A 154 11.03 12.74 -34.12
N MET A 155 10.68 12.40 -35.37
CA MET A 155 10.06 11.12 -35.72
C MET A 155 11.01 9.94 -35.46
N ILE A 156 12.27 10.03 -35.90
CA ILE A 156 13.29 8.99 -35.63
C ILE A 156 13.55 8.87 -34.13
N ALA A 157 13.74 9.99 -33.43
CA ALA A 157 13.97 10.02 -32.00
C ALA A 157 12.80 9.36 -31.23
N THR A 158 11.56 9.60 -31.65
CA THR A 158 10.36 8.94 -31.08
C THR A 158 10.44 7.44 -31.22
N GLY A 159 10.75 6.93 -32.42
CA GLY A 159 10.89 5.50 -32.67
C GLY A 159 12.00 4.86 -31.82
N MET A 160 13.17 5.50 -31.74
CA MET A 160 14.30 5.02 -30.94
C MET A 160 14.00 5.02 -29.44
N VAL A 161 13.40 6.09 -28.92
CA VAL A 161 12.99 6.18 -27.50
C VAL A 161 11.93 5.14 -27.18
N GLY A 162 10.92 4.97 -28.04
CA GLY A 162 9.89 3.95 -27.87
C GLY A 162 10.48 2.53 -27.81
N LEU A 163 11.40 2.23 -28.73
CA LEU A 163 12.08 0.93 -28.76
C LEU A 163 12.94 0.70 -27.50
N HIS A 164 13.66 1.74 -27.04
CA HIS A 164 14.48 1.66 -25.84
C HIS A 164 13.64 1.49 -24.57
N VAL A 165 12.51 2.20 -24.44
CA VAL A 165 11.56 2.03 -23.34
C VAL A 165 10.99 0.61 -23.33
N ALA A 166 10.58 0.08 -24.49
CA ALA A 166 10.10 -1.30 -24.62
C ALA A 166 11.18 -2.31 -24.20
N TRP A 167 12.44 -2.08 -24.61
CA TRP A 167 13.57 -2.92 -24.22
C TRP A 167 13.91 -2.83 -22.73
N ALA A 168 13.82 -1.66 -22.12
CA ALA A 168 14.02 -1.46 -20.68
C ALA A 168 12.93 -2.18 -19.87
N CYS A 169 11.68 -2.12 -20.32
CA CYS A 169 10.57 -2.88 -19.74
C CYS A 169 10.79 -4.39 -19.85
N TYR A 170 11.22 -4.89 -21.00
CA TYR A 170 11.53 -6.32 -21.20
C TYR A 170 12.63 -6.84 -20.27
N ARG A 171 13.67 -6.02 -20.00
CA ARG A 171 14.77 -6.37 -19.08
C ARG A 171 14.39 -6.34 -17.59
N GLY A 172 13.11 -6.13 -17.25
CA GLY A 172 12.63 -6.13 -15.87
C GLY A 172 12.46 -4.75 -15.24
N GLY A 173 12.51 -3.68 -16.03
CA GLY A 173 11.95 -2.37 -15.68
C GLY A 173 12.63 -1.58 -14.56
N ARG A 174 13.83 -1.94 -14.10
CA ARG A 174 14.58 -1.15 -13.09
C ARG A 174 15.08 0.17 -13.68
N LEU A 175 15.20 1.21 -12.84
CA LEU A 175 15.65 2.54 -13.26
C LEU A 175 17.01 2.52 -13.98
N ARG A 176 17.92 1.65 -13.53
CA ARG A 176 19.24 1.45 -14.15
C ARG A 176 19.16 0.96 -15.60
N HIS A 177 18.13 0.21 -15.96
CA HIS A 177 17.96 -0.31 -17.33
C HIS A 177 17.53 0.78 -18.31
N PHE A 178 16.88 1.85 -17.83
CA PHE A 178 16.56 3.02 -18.65
C PHE A 178 17.79 3.87 -18.96
N ILE A 179 18.74 3.95 -18.02
CA ILE A 179 19.98 4.71 -18.20
C ILE A 179 20.99 3.96 -19.07
N TRP A 180 21.01 2.62 -19.03
CA TRP A 180 21.97 1.80 -19.79
C TRP A 180 21.30 0.98 -20.93
N PRO A 181 21.53 1.33 -22.21
CA PRO A 181 20.85 0.69 -23.36
C PRO A 181 21.19 -0.78 -23.62
N ALA A 182 22.33 -1.31 -23.14
CA ALA A 182 22.78 -2.70 -23.39
C ALA A 182 22.44 -3.24 -24.83
N PRO A 183 22.91 -2.58 -25.89
CA PRO A 183 22.45 -2.82 -27.26
C PRO A 183 22.77 -4.23 -27.80
N ILE A 184 23.88 -4.85 -27.36
CA ILE A 184 24.32 -6.17 -27.83
C ILE A 184 23.32 -7.28 -27.42
N ARG A 185 22.72 -7.16 -26.23
CA ARG A 185 21.73 -8.13 -25.75
C ARG A 185 20.39 -7.99 -26.49
N PHE A 186 20.05 -6.79 -26.95
CA PHE A 186 18.82 -6.51 -27.71
C PHE A 186 18.78 -7.29 -29.01
N PHE A 187 19.82 -7.14 -29.83
CA PHE A 187 19.92 -7.87 -31.09
C PHE A 187 19.92 -9.38 -30.85
N LYS A 188 20.73 -9.88 -29.90
CA LYS A 188 20.77 -11.31 -29.59
C LYS A 188 19.39 -11.87 -29.22
N THR A 189 18.62 -11.16 -28.39
CA THR A 189 17.28 -11.62 -27.97
C THR A 189 16.25 -11.58 -29.09
N ILE A 190 16.30 -10.59 -29.99
CA ILE A 190 15.41 -10.55 -31.18
C ILE A 190 15.69 -11.73 -32.10
N PHE A 191 16.97 -12.06 -32.33
CA PHE A 191 17.36 -13.15 -33.22
C PHE A 191 17.07 -14.56 -32.68
N HIS A 192 16.92 -14.74 -31.37
CA HIS A 192 16.67 -16.08 -30.77
C HIS A 192 15.18 -16.49 -30.73
N GLY A 193 14.24 -15.63 -31.14
CA GLY A 193 12.80 -15.92 -31.08
C GLY A 193 12.25 -16.08 -29.65
N GLY A 194 10.92 -16.13 -29.49
CA GLY A 194 10.29 -16.36 -28.17
C GLY A 194 10.13 -15.14 -27.25
N MET A 195 10.53 -13.94 -27.69
CA MET A 195 10.41 -12.69 -26.91
C MET A 195 8.98 -12.41 -26.43
N TYR A 196 7.97 -12.60 -27.30
CA TYR A 196 6.57 -12.37 -26.96
C TYR A 196 6.07 -13.33 -25.86
N ARG A 197 6.43 -14.62 -25.94
CA ARG A 197 6.01 -15.62 -24.95
C ARG A 197 6.60 -15.31 -23.58
N HIS A 198 7.88 -14.99 -23.51
CA HIS A 198 8.54 -14.62 -22.26
C HIS A 198 8.00 -13.32 -21.66
N ALA A 199 7.76 -12.28 -22.48
CA ALA A 199 7.17 -11.02 -22.04
C ALA A 199 5.74 -11.19 -21.53
N ARG A 200 4.94 -12.03 -22.21
CA ARG A 200 3.57 -12.37 -21.82
C ARG A 200 3.55 -13.15 -20.51
N GLU A 201 4.35 -14.20 -20.39
CA GLU A 201 4.44 -15.01 -19.17
C GLU A 201 4.96 -14.16 -17.98
N GLY A 202 5.93 -13.28 -18.22
CA GLY A 202 6.42 -12.31 -17.22
C GLY A 202 5.35 -11.31 -16.76
N THR A 203 4.57 -10.75 -17.71
CA THR A 203 3.48 -9.82 -17.37
C THR A 203 2.34 -10.55 -16.65
N LEU A 204 1.94 -11.73 -17.12
CA LEU A 204 0.88 -12.52 -16.51
C LEU A 204 1.25 -13.03 -15.12
N SER A 205 2.50 -13.47 -14.93
CA SER A 205 3.00 -13.83 -13.59
C SER A 205 3.01 -12.63 -12.67
N PHE A 206 3.46 -11.46 -13.14
CA PHE A 206 3.43 -10.22 -12.37
C PHE A 206 2.01 -9.84 -11.92
N ILE A 207 1.02 -9.90 -12.82
CA ILE A 207 -0.39 -9.62 -12.50
C ILE A 207 -0.94 -10.63 -11.50
N LYS A 208 -0.70 -11.92 -11.70
CA LYS A 208 -1.14 -12.99 -10.79
C LYS A 208 -0.55 -12.80 -9.39
N GLU A 209 0.73 -12.45 -9.33
CA GLU A 209 1.45 -12.19 -8.08
C GLU A 209 1.02 -10.90 -7.36
N LEU A 210 0.32 -9.98 -8.02
CA LEU A 210 -0.08 -8.71 -7.45
C LEU A 210 -1.33 -8.84 -6.56
N HIS A 211 -1.95 -10.03 -6.50
CA HIS A 211 -3.11 -10.38 -5.65
C HIS A 211 -4.20 -9.28 -5.61
N LEU A 212 -4.42 -8.61 -6.74
CA LEU A 212 -5.27 -7.41 -6.84
C LEU A 212 -6.68 -7.66 -6.31
N TRP A 213 -7.25 -8.81 -6.63
CA TRP A 213 -8.59 -9.20 -6.17
C TRP A 213 -8.69 -9.35 -4.65
N HIS A 214 -7.64 -9.87 -3.99
CA HIS A 214 -7.60 -9.99 -2.54
C HIS A 214 -7.66 -8.62 -1.88
N TYR A 215 -6.82 -7.68 -2.33
CA TYR A 215 -6.83 -6.31 -1.82
C TYR A 215 -8.17 -5.62 -2.08
N PHE A 216 -8.72 -5.75 -3.28
CA PHE A 216 -10.01 -5.18 -3.61
C PHE A 216 -11.14 -5.73 -2.72
N SER A 217 -11.24 -7.05 -2.58
CA SER A 217 -12.28 -7.68 -1.75
C SER A 217 -12.15 -7.32 -0.27
N LEU A 218 -10.92 -7.27 0.25
CA LEU A 218 -10.65 -6.85 1.62
C LEU A 218 -11.05 -5.38 1.84
N GLY A 219 -10.75 -4.51 0.86
CA GLY A 219 -11.13 -3.11 0.87
C GLY A 219 -12.64 -2.89 0.83
N VAL A 220 -13.36 -3.59 -0.07
CA VAL A 220 -14.83 -3.55 -0.18
C VAL A 220 -15.48 -3.95 1.15
N ARG A 221 -15.07 -5.09 1.71
CA ARG A 221 -15.60 -5.59 3.00
C ARG A 221 -15.26 -4.65 4.16
N GLY A 222 -14.04 -4.13 4.20
CA GLY A 222 -13.63 -3.14 5.20
C GLY A 222 -14.43 -1.84 5.10
N PHE A 223 -14.65 -1.35 3.89
CA PHE A 223 -15.45 -0.16 3.59
C PHE A 223 -16.89 -0.33 4.08
N PHE A 224 -17.58 -1.39 3.64
CA PHE A 224 -18.97 -1.63 4.04
C PHE A 224 -19.14 -1.88 5.55
N GLY A 225 -18.21 -2.59 6.17
CA GLY A 225 -18.22 -2.78 7.62
C GLY A 225 -18.06 -1.45 8.37
N THR A 226 -17.17 -0.59 7.89
CA THR A 226 -16.95 0.75 8.46
C THR A 226 -18.15 1.66 8.24
N LEU A 227 -18.72 1.63 7.04
CA LEU A 227 -19.90 2.40 6.68
C LEU A 227 -21.09 2.00 7.57
N ALA A 228 -21.30 0.71 7.82
CA ALA A 228 -22.37 0.23 8.71
C ALA A 228 -22.24 0.78 10.14
N TRP A 229 -21.01 0.87 10.66
CA TRP A 229 -20.74 1.45 11.98
C TRP A 229 -20.93 2.97 12.02
N LEU A 230 -20.57 3.68 10.94
CA LEU A 230 -20.68 5.13 10.84
C LEU A 230 -22.09 5.62 10.50
N LEU A 231 -22.90 4.79 9.85
CA LEU A 231 -24.27 5.15 9.47
C LEU A 231 -25.11 5.51 10.71
N ALA A 232 -24.97 4.76 11.81
CA ALA A 232 -25.73 4.99 13.03
C ALA A 232 -25.50 6.39 13.64
N PRO A 233 -24.25 6.82 13.97
CA PRO A 233 -24.01 8.15 14.53
C PRO A 233 -24.29 9.26 13.53
N VAL A 234 -23.97 9.07 12.26
CA VAL A 234 -24.13 10.12 11.26
C VAL A 234 -25.61 10.41 10.97
N VAL A 235 -26.44 9.38 10.76
CA VAL A 235 -27.89 9.57 10.54
C VAL A 235 -28.55 10.25 11.74
N TRP A 236 -28.15 9.88 12.98
CA TRP A 236 -28.65 10.55 14.18
C TRP A 236 -28.29 12.04 14.20
N MET A 237 -27.04 12.39 13.89
CA MET A 237 -26.59 13.78 13.87
C MET A 237 -27.26 14.60 12.75
N ILE A 238 -27.52 13.99 11.59
CA ILE A 238 -28.27 14.63 10.51
C ILE A 238 -29.72 14.88 10.93
N GLY A 239 -30.36 13.92 11.58
CA GLY A 239 -31.72 14.08 12.10
C GLY A 239 -31.82 15.20 13.15
N ALA A 240 -30.84 15.26 14.08
CA ALA A 240 -30.79 16.31 15.10
C ALA A 240 -30.70 17.73 14.53
N ARG A 241 -30.15 17.89 13.31
CA ARG A 241 -30.00 19.19 12.64
C ARG A 241 -31.28 19.74 12.00
N GLN A 242 -32.31 18.91 11.82
CA GLN A 242 -33.58 19.39 11.26
C GLN A 242 -34.41 20.20 12.27
N ILE A 243 -33.94 20.30 13.51
CA ILE A 243 -34.59 21.03 14.59
C ILE A 243 -34.17 22.51 14.53
N SER A 244 -35.13 23.41 14.34
CA SER A 244 -34.89 24.86 14.21
C SER A 244 -34.39 25.53 15.49
N GLU A 245 -34.63 24.92 16.65
CA GLU A 245 -34.24 25.44 17.97
C GLU A 245 -32.80 25.02 18.32
N PRO A 246 -31.83 25.95 18.40
CA PRO A 246 -30.42 25.63 18.56
C PRO A 246 -30.09 24.93 19.89
N GLY A 247 -30.80 25.27 20.98
CA GLY A 247 -30.61 24.63 22.29
C GLY A 247 -31.06 23.17 22.30
N ILE A 248 -32.20 22.88 21.66
CA ILE A 248 -32.75 21.52 21.56
C ILE A 248 -31.91 20.69 20.58
N ALA A 249 -31.49 21.27 19.46
CA ALA A 249 -30.60 20.62 18.49
C ALA A 249 -29.29 20.16 19.14
N PHE A 250 -28.69 20.97 20.01
CA PHE A 250 -27.49 20.57 20.76
C PHE A 250 -27.75 19.35 21.65
N VAL A 251 -28.80 19.39 22.48
CA VAL A 251 -29.14 18.29 23.40
C VAL A 251 -29.46 17.01 22.64
N VAL A 252 -30.19 17.08 21.53
CA VAL A 252 -30.54 15.93 20.69
C VAL A 252 -29.31 15.38 19.95
N SER A 253 -28.29 16.21 19.69
CA SER A 253 -27.03 15.77 19.07
C SER A 253 -26.07 15.05 20.04
N LEU A 254 -26.19 15.25 21.36
CA LEU A 254 -25.30 14.64 22.36
C LEU A 254 -25.25 13.11 22.28
N PRO A 255 -26.39 12.37 22.21
CA PRO A 255 -26.36 10.91 22.00
C PRO A 255 -25.61 10.50 20.72
N GLY A 256 -25.78 11.26 19.64
CA GLY A 256 -25.07 11.04 18.38
C GLY A 256 -23.56 11.21 18.54
N MET A 257 -23.12 12.26 19.26
CA MET A 257 -21.69 12.46 19.57
C MET A 257 -21.12 11.36 20.46
N VAL A 258 -21.87 10.88 21.45
CA VAL A 258 -21.43 9.77 22.33
C VAL A 258 -21.32 8.46 21.53
N MET A 259 -22.31 8.18 20.66
CA MET A 259 -22.24 7.02 19.77
C MET A 259 -21.07 7.14 18.80
N PHE A 260 -20.80 8.34 18.30
CA PHE A 260 -19.66 8.60 17.44
C PHE A 260 -18.32 8.38 18.17
N ALA A 261 -18.20 8.88 19.40
CA ALA A 261 -17.05 8.63 20.27
C ALA A 261 -16.80 7.13 20.49
N PHE A 262 -17.88 6.37 20.68
CA PHE A 262 -17.79 4.92 20.78
C PHE A 262 -17.24 4.30 19.49
N VAL A 263 -17.73 4.72 18.32
CA VAL A 263 -17.22 4.23 17.04
C VAL A 263 -15.74 4.55 16.86
N LEU A 264 -15.31 5.79 17.13
CA LEU A 264 -13.90 6.20 17.03
C LEU A 264 -12.96 5.36 17.89
N LEU A 265 -13.43 4.94 19.08
CA LEU A 265 -12.62 4.18 20.02
C LEU A 265 -12.39 2.73 19.58
N TYR A 266 -13.39 2.09 18.96
CA TYR A 266 -13.34 0.66 18.62
C TYR A 266 -12.99 0.39 17.15
N LEU A 267 -13.42 1.25 16.23
CA LEU A 267 -13.37 0.97 14.80
C LEU A 267 -11.96 0.75 14.22
N PRO A 268 -10.90 1.53 14.56
CA PRO A 268 -9.57 1.26 14.01
C PRO A 268 -9.04 -0.12 14.39
N PHE A 269 -9.41 -0.61 15.58
CA PHE A 269 -9.00 -1.93 16.07
C PHE A 269 -9.88 -3.05 15.55
N LEU A 270 -11.19 -2.80 15.36
CA LEU A 270 -12.09 -3.74 14.67
C LEU A 270 -11.64 -3.94 13.22
N GLN A 271 -11.24 -2.88 12.52
CA GLN A 271 -10.67 -2.95 11.17
C GLN A 271 -9.35 -3.75 11.14
N ALA A 272 -8.46 -3.52 12.11
CA ALA A 272 -7.21 -4.28 12.22
C ALA A 272 -7.46 -5.77 12.52
N HIS A 273 -8.44 -6.08 13.38
CA HIS A 273 -8.83 -7.46 13.70
C HIS A 273 -9.50 -8.16 12.52
N PHE A 274 -10.38 -7.46 11.79
CA PHE A 274 -10.96 -7.94 10.56
C PHE A 274 -9.91 -8.29 9.50
N ALA A 275 -8.89 -7.45 9.33
CA ALA A 275 -7.82 -7.71 8.37
C ALA A 275 -6.92 -8.89 8.76
N ASP A 276 -6.84 -9.20 10.06
CA ASP A 276 -6.09 -10.32 10.62
C ASP A 276 -6.85 -11.65 10.47
N GLU A 277 -8.16 -11.66 10.77
CA GLU A 277 -9.04 -12.83 10.68
C GLU A 277 -9.59 -13.09 9.26
N ASN A 278 -9.63 -12.08 8.40
CA ASN A 278 -10.26 -12.11 7.07
C ASN A 278 -11.73 -12.57 7.08
N ARG A 279 -12.45 -12.34 8.19
CA ARG A 279 -13.87 -12.70 8.39
C ARG A 279 -14.71 -11.45 8.60
N PHE A 280 -15.72 -11.22 7.77
CA PHE A 280 -16.58 -10.02 7.88
C PHE A 280 -17.22 -9.85 9.26
N LYS A 281 -17.58 -10.95 9.93
CA LYS A 281 -18.13 -10.95 11.29
C LYS A 281 -17.17 -10.34 12.33
N ALA A 282 -15.86 -10.40 12.12
CA ALA A 282 -14.85 -9.85 13.03
C ALA A 282 -14.92 -8.32 13.20
N LEU A 283 -15.53 -7.60 12.24
CA LEU A 283 -15.83 -6.17 12.38
C LEU A 283 -16.87 -5.85 13.47
N PHE A 284 -17.62 -6.86 13.94
CA PHE A 284 -18.66 -6.69 14.96
C PHE A 284 -18.31 -7.41 16.28
N GLU A 285 -17.13 -8.04 16.38
CA GLU A 285 -16.69 -8.77 17.57
C GLU A 285 -16.09 -7.85 18.65
N LEU A 286 -16.92 -6.98 19.22
CA LEU A 286 -16.52 -6.05 20.29
C LEU A 286 -15.92 -6.76 21.51
N GLY A 287 -16.44 -7.95 21.85
CA GLY A 287 -15.96 -8.74 23.00
C GLY A 287 -14.50 -9.14 22.87
N THR A 288 -14.11 -9.61 21.67
CA THR A 288 -12.73 -10.00 21.35
C THR A 288 -11.79 -8.81 21.47
N VAL A 289 -12.18 -7.69 20.85
CA VAL A 289 -11.42 -6.43 20.87
C VAL A 289 -11.26 -5.88 22.30
N ARG A 290 -12.32 -5.91 23.12
CA ARG A 290 -12.25 -5.53 24.55
C ARG A 290 -11.34 -6.43 25.36
N ARG A 291 -11.32 -7.74 25.08
CA ARG A 291 -10.40 -8.68 25.72
C ARG A 291 -8.95 -8.37 25.37
N LEU A 292 -8.66 -8.07 24.09
CA LEU A 292 -7.32 -7.70 23.62
C LEU A 292 -6.85 -6.36 24.20
N PHE A 293 -7.74 -5.37 24.36
CA PHE A 293 -7.41 -4.12 25.06
C PHE A 293 -6.92 -4.36 26.49
N ARG A 294 -7.51 -5.32 27.22
CA ARG A 294 -7.08 -5.65 28.59
C ARG A 294 -5.65 -6.22 28.67
N GLN A 295 -5.14 -6.80 27.59
CA GLN A 295 -3.82 -7.42 27.54
C GLN A 295 -2.71 -6.40 27.23
N ALA A 296 -2.98 -5.38 26.41
CA ALA A 296 -1.99 -4.35 26.03
C ALA A 296 -2.59 -2.93 25.92
N PRO A 297 -2.99 -2.32 27.05
CA PRO A 297 -3.71 -1.03 27.05
C PRO A 297 -2.85 0.15 26.53
N LEU A 298 -1.56 0.23 26.89
CA LEU A 298 -0.70 1.34 26.44
C LEU A 298 -0.45 1.35 24.93
N ALA A 299 -0.23 0.17 24.33
CA ALA A 299 -0.04 0.05 22.89
C ALA A 299 -1.30 0.48 22.12
N TRP A 300 -2.46 0.12 22.67
CA TRP A 300 -3.77 0.55 22.18
C TRP A 300 -3.95 2.07 22.25
N TRP A 301 -3.65 2.68 23.40
CA TRP A 301 -3.74 4.13 23.54
C TRP A 301 -2.81 4.86 22.55
N SER A 302 -1.55 4.42 22.40
CA SER A 302 -0.63 5.04 21.44
C SER A 302 -1.11 4.91 20.00
N ALA A 303 -1.68 3.75 19.62
CA ALA A 303 -2.22 3.54 18.29
C ALA A 303 -3.45 4.42 18.04
N LEU A 304 -4.34 4.56 19.04
CA LEU A 304 -5.51 5.43 18.96
C LEU A 304 -5.12 6.90 18.84
N LEU A 305 -4.20 7.37 19.70
CA LEU A 305 -3.68 8.74 19.67
C LEU A 305 -3.10 9.07 18.30
N ILE A 306 -2.21 8.22 17.77
CA ILE A 306 -1.56 8.48 16.48
C ILE A 306 -2.58 8.41 15.34
N THR A 307 -3.54 7.48 15.39
CA THR A 307 -4.61 7.39 14.39
C THR A 307 -5.46 8.66 14.34
N LEU A 308 -5.88 9.18 15.50
CA LEU A 308 -6.71 10.38 15.57
C LEU A 308 -5.89 11.65 15.28
N LEU A 309 -4.65 11.74 15.76
CA LEU A 309 -3.75 12.85 15.48
C LEU A 309 -3.45 12.97 13.98
N PHE A 310 -3.17 11.86 13.30
CA PHE A 310 -2.87 11.84 11.87
C PHE A 310 -4.10 12.01 10.98
N ALA A 311 -5.29 11.82 11.53
CA ALA A 311 -6.52 12.18 10.83
C ALA A 311 -6.78 13.69 10.80
N LEU A 312 -6.34 14.47 11.82
CA LEU A 312 -6.62 15.91 11.91
C LEU A 312 -6.07 16.74 10.73
N PRO A 313 -4.81 16.58 10.26
CA PRO A 313 -4.30 17.31 9.10
C PRO A 313 -5.12 17.07 7.83
N LEU A 314 -5.72 15.89 7.68
CA LEU A 314 -6.54 15.54 6.52
C LEU A 314 -7.87 16.30 6.50
N TYR A 315 -8.43 16.62 7.67
CA TYR A 315 -9.61 17.49 7.77
C TYR A 315 -9.26 18.94 7.45
N LEU A 316 -8.09 19.42 7.88
CA LEU A 316 -7.62 20.79 7.60
C LEU A 316 -7.54 21.05 6.10
N LEU A 317 -6.96 20.10 5.37
CA LEU A 317 -6.76 20.18 3.92
C LEU A 317 -8.09 20.23 3.15
N LYS A 318 -9.16 19.68 3.72
CA LYS A 318 -10.49 19.66 3.09
C LYS A 318 -11.22 21.01 3.20
N VAL A 319 -10.79 21.91 4.09
CA VAL A 319 -11.46 23.20 4.31
C VAL A 319 -11.31 24.14 3.10
N GLU A 320 -10.24 23.99 2.33
CA GLU A 320 -9.97 24.80 1.13
C GLU A 320 -10.56 24.13 -0.11
N MET A 321 -11.24 24.89 -0.98
CA MET A 321 -11.71 24.35 -2.28
C MET A 321 -10.49 24.01 -3.12
N ILE A 322 -10.18 22.72 -3.22
CA ILE A 322 -9.06 22.23 -4.01
C ILE A 322 -9.54 22.09 -5.46
N ASP A 323 -8.94 22.89 -6.36
CA ASP A 323 -9.10 22.77 -7.81
C ASP A 323 -8.77 21.35 -8.30
N ARG A 324 -9.39 20.93 -9.41
CA ARG A 324 -9.20 19.59 -10.00
C ARG A 324 -7.73 19.21 -10.20
N GLU A 325 -6.86 20.18 -10.42
CA GLU A 325 -5.41 19.98 -10.63
C GLU A 325 -4.67 19.51 -9.37
N ILE A 326 -5.22 19.78 -8.17
CA ILE A 326 -4.59 19.49 -6.87
C ILE A 326 -5.34 18.35 -6.13
N ALA A 327 -6.37 17.74 -6.75
CA ALA A 327 -7.18 16.66 -6.16
C ALA A 327 -6.38 15.40 -5.73
N TRP A 328 -5.15 15.23 -6.22
CA TRP A 328 -4.25 14.15 -5.84
C TRP A 328 -3.55 14.39 -4.47
N LEU A 329 -3.43 15.65 -4.03
CA LEU A 329 -2.69 16.03 -2.82
C LEU A 329 -3.37 15.49 -1.54
N PRO A 330 -4.71 15.59 -1.35
CA PRO A 330 -5.39 14.95 -0.23
C PRO A 330 -5.22 13.43 -0.20
N SER A 331 -5.21 12.79 -1.37
CA SER A 331 -5.00 11.34 -1.48
C SER A 331 -3.58 10.94 -1.06
N LEU A 332 -2.58 11.75 -1.44
CA LEU A 332 -1.19 11.54 -1.03
C LEU A 332 -1.01 11.69 0.47
N LEU A 333 -1.49 12.79 1.05
CA LEU A 333 -1.41 13.02 2.49
C LEU A 333 -2.20 11.97 3.26
N PHE A 334 -3.38 11.55 2.77
CA PHE A 334 -4.13 10.45 3.35
C PHE A 334 -3.28 9.19 3.47
N VAL A 335 -2.59 8.78 2.40
CA VAL A 335 -1.72 7.60 2.45
C VAL A 335 -0.56 7.81 3.42
N VAL A 336 0.12 8.95 3.37
CA VAL A 336 1.28 9.24 4.22
C VAL A 336 0.92 9.23 5.71
N PHE A 337 -0.24 9.77 6.08
CA PHE A 337 -0.69 9.86 7.47
C PHE A 337 -1.41 8.58 7.95
N ILE A 338 -2.28 7.98 7.14
CA ILE A 338 -3.04 6.79 7.56
C ILE A 338 -2.19 5.52 7.54
N PHE A 339 -1.20 5.40 6.63
CA PHE A 339 -0.34 4.22 6.59
C PHE A 339 0.35 3.91 7.94
N PRO A 340 1.08 4.83 8.59
CA PRO A 340 1.67 4.59 9.91
C PRO A 340 0.63 4.35 11.00
N ALA A 341 -0.52 5.02 10.96
CA ALA A 341 -1.62 4.77 11.89
C ALA A 341 -2.11 3.31 11.82
N ARG A 342 -2.28 2.77 10.60
CA ARG A 342 -2.69 1.37 10.37
C ARG A 342 -1.63 0.36 10.81
N LEU A 343 -0.35 0.65 10.58
CA LEU A 343 0.76 -0.16 11.08
C LEU A 343 0.71 -0.29 12.61
N LEU A 344 0.47 0.83 13.30
CA LEU A 344 0.41 0.88 14.77
C LEU A 344 -0.82 0.17 15.33
N ALA A 345 -1.99 0.29 14.70
CA ALA A 345 -3.18 -0.46 15.09
C ALA A 345 -2.96 -1.98 15.00
N GLY A 346 -2.33 -2.44 13.90
CA GLY A 346 -1.93 -3.83 13.74
C GLY A 346 -0.89 -4.28 14.78
N TRP A 347 0.10 -3.43 15.08
CA TRP A 347 1.11 -3.71 16.12
C TRP A 347 0.51 -3.81 17.51
N ALA A 348 -0.42 -2.92 17.87
CA ALA A 348 -1.13 -2.96 19.14
C ALA A 348 -1.89 -4.28 19.31
N LEU A 349 -2.52 -4.76 18.23
CA LEU A 349 -3.21 -6.05 18.20
C LEU A 349 -2.24 -7.24 18.37
N ALA A 350 -1.11 -7.23 17.64
CA ALA A 350 -0.08 -8.27 17.77
C ALA A 350 0.52 -8.31 19.19
N ARG A 351 0.73 -7.13 19.80
CA ARG A 351 1.26 -7.01 21.15
C ARG A 351 0.27 -7.56 22.19
N ALA A 352 -1.02 -7.31 22.00
CA ALA A 352 -2.08 -7.88 22.83
C ALA A 352 -2.12 -9.41 22.71
N LYS A 353 -2.15 -9.96 21.49
CA LYS A 353 -2.20 -11.41 21.26
C LYS A 353 -1.02 -12.18 21.87
N LYS A 354 0.17 -11.58 21.94
CA LYS A 354 1.35 -12.19 22.57
C LYS A 354 1.29 -12.25 24.10
N ARG A 355 0.32 -11.60 24.73
CA ARG A 355 0.18 -11.55 26.20
C ARG A 355 -1.06 -12.31 26.63
N GLU A 356 -0.86 -13.44 27.29
CA GLU A 356 -1.97 -14.24 27.83
C GLU A 356 -2.58 -13.59 29.07
N GLN A 357 -1.75 -12.96 29.91
CA GLN A 357 -2.18 -12.33 31.15
C GLN A 357 -2.64 -10.88 30.95
N PRO A 358 -3.70 -10.45 31.66
CA PRO A 358 -4.17 -9.07 31.61
C PRO A 358 -3.11 -8.12 32.19
N ALA A 359 -3.01 -6.92 31.62
CA ALA A 359 -2.14 -5.88 32.15
C ALA A 359 -2.57 -5.44 33.56
N HIS A 360 -1.64 -4.86 34.31
CA HIS A 360 -1.92 -4.32 35.65
C HIS A 360 -3.12 -3.38 35.65
N PHE A 361 -3.89 -3.41 36.73
CA PHE A 361 -5.12 -2.63 36.89
C PHE A 361 -4.90 -1.13 36.64
N LEU A 362 -3.82 -0.56 37.20
CA LEU A 362 -3.44 0.84 37.01
C LEU A 362 -3.25 1.20 35.53
N LEU A 363 -2.49 0.40 34.77
CA LEU A 363 -2.28 0.64 33.34
C LEU A 363 -3.59 0.59 32.54
N ARG A 364 -4.52 -0.29 32.91
CA ARG A 364 -5.82 -0.41 32.24
C ARG A 364 -6.67 0.84 32.47
N TRP A 365 -6.73 1.33 33.70
CA TRP A 365 -7.50 2.53 34.03
C TRP A 365 -6.86 3.80 33.48
N LEU A 366 -5.53 3.94 33.60
CA LEU A 366 -4.80 5.07 33.05
C LEU A 366 -5.02 5.19 31.54
N SER A 367 -4.93 4.08 30.80
CA SER A 367 -5.18 4.07 29.36
C SER A 367 -6.63 4.39 28.99
N ARG A 368 -7.62 3.91 29.77
CA ARG A 368 -9.03 4.25 29.55
C ARG A 368 -9.29 5.74 29.77
N PHE A 369 -8.83 6.27 30.90
CA PHE A 369 -8.97 7.68 31.19
C PHE A 369 -8.20 8.55 30.20
N ALA A 370 -7.04 8.11 29.72
CA ALA A 370 -6.27 8.83 28.72
C ALA A 370 -6.87 8.74 27.31
N ALA A 371 -7.70 7.73 27.00
CA ALA A 371 -8.38 7.63 25.69
C ALA A 371 -9.55 8.61 25.55
N ILE A 372 -10.26 8.89 26.65
CA ILE A 372 -11.40 9.83 26.68
C ILE A 372 -11.03 11.23 26.18
N PRO A 373 -10.01 11.93 26.71
CA PRO A 373 -9.66 13.26 26.24
C PRO A 373 -9.17 13.24 24.80
N VAL A 374 -8.48 12.19 24.35
CA VAL A 374 -8.04 12.07 22.96
C VAL A 374 -9.24 12.02 22.00
N VAL A 375 -10.23 11.18 22.29
CA VAL A 375 -11.45 11.07 21.47
C VAL A 375 -12.26 12.37 21.56
N PHE A 376 -12.41 12.93 22.75
CA PHE A 376 -13.15 14.17 22.95
C PHE A 376 -12.51 15.35 22.23
N SER A 377 -11.19 15.52 22.33
CA SER A 377 -10.44 16.53 21.58
C SER A 377 -10.63 16.36 20.07
N TYR A 378 -10.58 15.13 19.56
CA TYR A 378 -10.82 14.87 18.14
C TYR A 378 -12.25 15.25 17.72
N ILE A 379 -13.28 14.88 18.50
CA ILE A 379 -14.67 15.26 18.23
C ILE A 379 -14.84 16.77 18.30
N PHE A 380 -14.22 17.43 19.27
CA PHE A 380 -14.23 18.88 19.41
C PHE A 380 -13.64 19.58 18.18
N PHE A 381 -12.45 19.14 17.72
CA PHE A 381 -11.86 19.67 16.48
C PHE A 381 -12.73 19.37 15.27
N MET A 382 -13.28 18.15 15.14
CA MET A 382 -14.20 17.81 14.05
C MET A 382 -15.45 18.69 14.06
N TYR A 383 -16.00 18.98 15.25
CA TYR A 383 -17.13 19.89 15.40
C TYR A 383 -16.75 21.32 15.02
N LEU A 384 -15.59 21.83 15.46
CA LEU A 384 -15.07 23.13 15.03
C LEU A 384 -14.96 23.19 13.48
N PHE A 385 -14.43 22.15 12.85
CA PHE A 385 -14.33 22.06 11.39
C PHE A 385 -15.68 22.04 10.70
N LEU A 386 -16.71 21.44 11.32
CA LEU A 386 -18.05 21.41 10.76
C LEU A 386 -18.67 22.82 10.63
N TYR A 387 -18.29 23.77 11.49
CA TYR A 387 -18.73 25.18 11.40
C TYR A 387 -17.89 26.00 10.42
N ILE A 388 -16.64 25.60 10.17
CA ILE A 388 -15.72 26.30 9.25
C ILE A 388 -15.88 25.78 7.81
N SER A 389 -16.28 24.52 7.62
CA SER A 389 -16.29 23.88 6.30
C SER A 389 -17.48 24.30 5.43
N TRP A 390 -17.19 24.69 4.19
CA TRP A 390 -18.15 25.13 3.17
C TRP A 390 -19.17 24.05 2.74
N ARG A 391 -18.91 22.76 3.00
CA ARG A 391 -19.75 21.61 2.57
C ARG A 391 -20.73 21.06 3.62
N GLY A 392 -20.86 21.69 4.79
CA GLY A 392 -21.89 21.30 5.76
C GLY A 392 -21.86 19.83 6.22
N ALA A 393 -23.04 19.20 6.36
CA ALA A 393 -23.24 17.86 6.98
C ALA A 393 -22.59 16.69 6.21
N ASP A 394 -22.40 16.82 4.90
CA ASP A 394 -21.83 15.76 4.05
C ASP A 394 -20.36 15.47 4.40
N SER A 395 -19.69 16.40 5.08
CA SER A 395 -18.33 16.19 5.60
C SER A 395 -18.25 15.09 6.68
N LEU A 396 -19.36 14.81 7.38
CA LEU A 396 -19.41 13.78 8.44
C LEU A 396 -19.44 12.35 7.89
N LEU A 397 -19.91 12.15 6.65
CA LEU A 397 -19.90 10.85 5.95
C LEU A 397 -18.50 10.51 5.43
N GLU A 398 -17.69 11.52 5.11
CA GLU A 398 -16.32 11.36 4.62
C GLU A 398 -15.33 11.32 5.78
N GLN A 399 -15.37 10.26 6.57
CA GLN A 399 -14.43 10.09 7.67
C GLN A 399 -13.10 9.55 7.18
N HIS A 400 -12.18 10.47 6.87
CA HIS A 400 -10.83 10.18 6.40
C HIS A 400 -9.99 9.38 7.43
N ALA A 401 -10.42 9.33 8.68
CA ALA A 401 -9.83 8.43 9.68
C ALA A 401 -10.06 6.94 9.34
N PHE A 402 -11.14 6.60 8.63
CA PHE A 402 -11.58 5.21 8.45
C PHE A 402 -11.97 4.80 7.03
N LEU A 403 -12.37 5.76 6.20
CA LEU A 403 -12.76 5.59 4.81
C LEU A 403 -11.75 6.29 3.90
N VAL A 404 -11.61 5.77 2.68
CA VAL A 404 -10.79 6.41 1.64
C VAL A 404 -11.40 7.76 1.27
N PRO A 405 -10.58 8.77 0.88
CA PRO A 405 -11.10 10.01 0.35
C PRO A 405 -12.01 9.68 -0.83
N VAL A 406 -13.22 10.23 -0.83
CA VAL A 406 -14.13 10.09 -1.95
C VAL A 406 -13.70 11.17 -2.94
N PRO A 407 -13.15 10.82 -4.11
CA PRO A 407 -12.80 11.82 -5.09
C PRO A 407 -14.06 12.52 -5.56
N PHE A 408 -14.04 13.85 -5.48
CA PHE A 408 -15.08 14.75 -5.96
C PHE A 408 -15.15 14.69 -7.49
N LEU A 409 -15.70 13.61 -8.02
CA LEU A 409 -16.13 13.53 -9.41
C LEU A 409 -17.64 13.74 -9.44
N GLY A 410 -18.03 15.02 -9.45
CA GLY A 410 -19.32 15.49 -9.94
C GLY A 410 -20.47 15.49 -8.93
N ALA A 411 -20.65 16.62 -8.26
CA ALA A 411 -21.84 17.43 -8.48
C ALA A 411 -21.34 18.80 -8.97
#